data_AF-A0A920S7M9-F1
#
_entry.id   AF-A0A920S7M9-F1
#
_cell.length_a   1.000
_cell.length_b   1.000
_cell.length_c   1.000
_cell.angle_alpha   90.00
_cell.angle_beta   90.00
_cell.angle_gamma   90.00
#
_symmetry.space_group_name_H-M   'P 1'
#
loop_
_entity.id
_entity.type
_entity.pdbx_description
1 polymer ?
#
loop_
_entity_poly.entity_id
_entity_poly.type
_entity_poly.pdbx_seq_one_letter_code
_entity_poly.pdbx_strand_id
1 'polypeptide(L)'
;MAGANVQEIHCKTLLNKIDVPTFPFRWTLNPYRGCRHACTYCYARPTHEFLGQDSGRDFETRVFVKGNAPEVLRKELKRLSWRRESIAIGTASGP
;
A
#
# COMPACT_ATOMS: atom_id res chain seq x y z
N MET A 1 25.17 5.49 4.54
CA MET A 1 23.73 5.42 4.26
C MET A 1 23.41 4.01 3.82
N ALA A 2 22.97 3.13 4.73
CA ALA A 2 22.58 1.77 4.35
C ALA A 2 21.29 1.83 3.52
N GLY A 3 21.24 1.10 2.40
CA GLY A 3 20.02 0.97 1.59
C GLY A 3 18.88 0.40 2.43
N ALA A 4 17.64 0.81 2.16
CA ALA A 4 16.50 0.17 2.79
C ALA A 4 16.49 -1.32 2.42
N ASN A 5 16.11 -2.17 3.38
CA ASN A 5 15.88 -3.57 3.11
C ASN A 5 14.58 -3.67 2.29
N VAL A 6 14.72 -3.94 0.99
CA VAL A 6 13.59 -4.09 0.09
C VAL A 6 13.27 -5.58 -0.02
N GLN A 7 12.05 -5.95 0.35
CA GLN A 7 11.58 -7.33 0.28
C GLN A 7 10.37 -7.43 -0.65
N GLU A 8 10.42 -8.37 -1.59
CA GLU A 8 9.27 -8.66 -2.44
C GLU A 8 8.25 -9.53 -1.69
N ILE A 9 6.98 -9.17 -1.83
CA ILE A 9 5.83 -9.92 -1.31
C ILE A 9 4.76 -10.04 -2.39
N HIS A 10 3.84 -10.99 -2.21
CA HIS A 10 2.67 -11.13 -3.09
C HIS A 10 1.38 -10.74 -2.37
N CYS A 11 0.46 -10.11 -3.11
CA CYS A 11 -0.88 -9.80 -2.64
C CYS A 11 -1.94 -10.60 -3.40
N LYS A 12 -3.08 -10.88 -2.74
CA LYS A 12 -4.26 -11.50 -3.37
C LYS A 12 -5.15 -10.46 -4.08
N THR A 13 -5.20 -9.26 -3.53
CA THR A 13 -5.95 -8.09 -4.03
C THR A 13 -5.07 -6.85 -3.89
N LEU A 14 -5.27 -5.87 -4.77
CA LEU A 14 -4.56 -4.60 -4.72
C LEU A 14 -5.50 -3.42 -4.49
N LEU A 15 -6.69 -3.46 -5.10
CA LEU A 15 -7.74 -2.47 -4.91
C LEU A 15 -8.47 -2.67 -3.57
N ASN A 16 -8.48 -1.62 -2.75
CA ASN A 16 -9.29 -1.56 -1.55
C ASN A 16 -10.41 -0.52 -1.72
N LYS A 17 -11.66 -0.96 -1.59
CA LYS A 17 -12.82 -0.08 -1.65
C LYS A 17 -12.94 0.69 -0.34
N ILE A 18 -13.22 1.98 -0.45
CA ILE A 18 -13.54 2.82 0.70
C ILE A 18 -14.89 3.50 0.48
N ASP A 19 -15.62 3.70 1.58
CA ASP A 19 -16.89 4.40 1.58
C ASP A 19 -16.82 5.57 2.56
N VAL A 20 -16.10 6.61 2.12
CA VAL A 20 -15.90 7.84 2.90
C VAL A 20 -16.49 8.99 2.09
N PRO A 21 -17.61 9.61 2.54
CA PRO A 21 -18.34 10.60 1.75
C PRO A 21 -17.50 11.81 1.32
N THR A 22 -16.53 12.20 2.14
CA THR A 22 -15.70 13.40 1.93
C THR A 22 -14.54 13.18 0.96
N PHE A 23 -14.19 11.94 0.61
CA PHE A 23 -13.09 11.68 -0.31
C PHE A 23 -13.55 11.69 -1.78
N PRO A 24 -12.76 12.30 -2.69
CA PRO A 24 -13.09 12.37 -4.12
C PRO A 24 -12.82 11.06 -4.88
N PHE A 25 -12.50 9.97 -4.17
CA PHE A 25 -12.22 8.66 -4.71
C PHE A 25 -12.95 7.57 -3.92
N ARG A 26 -13.15 6.41 -4.55
CA ARG A 26 -13.85 5.25 -3.96
C ARG A 26 -12.94 4.04 -3.77
N TRP A 27 -11.73 4.13 -4.31
CA TRP A 27 -10.76 3.05 -4.29
C TRP A 27 -9.40 3.59 -3.89
N THR A 28 -8.63 2.75 -3.22
CA THR A 28 -7.24 3.02 -2.85
C THR A 28 -6.38 1.85 -3.26
N LEU A 29 -5.11 2.11 -3.59
CA LEU A 29 -4.11 1.08 -3.75
C LEU A 29 -2.76 1.55 -3.24
N ASN A 30 -1.98 0.61 -2.71
CA ASN A 30 -0.63 0.83 -2.22
C ASN A 30 0.26 -0.32 -2.74
N PRO A 31 1.16 -0.07 -3.71
CA PRO A 31 2.09 -1.08 -4.23
C PRO A 31 3.17 -1.45 -3.20
N TYR A 32 3.43 -0.55 -2.25
CA TYR A 32 4.45 -0.68 -1.24
C TYR A 32 3.85 -0.70 0.17
N ARG A 33 4.63 -1.19 1.13
CA ARG A 33 4.39 -1.02 2.57
C ARG A 33 5.69 -0.63 3.26
N GLY A 34 5.64 0.37 4.12
CA GLY A 34 6.81 1.00 4.73
C GLY A 34 7.15 2.33 4.04
N CYS A 35 7.87 3.20 4.74
CA CYS A 35 8.26 4.51 4.23
C CYS A 35 9.53 5.02 4.92
N ARG A 36 10.54 5.38 4.12
CA ARG A 36 11.84 5.85 4.62
C ARG A 36 11.83 7.29 5.16
N HIS A 37 10.72 8.02 5.00
CA HIS A 37 10.60 9.39 5.50
C HIS A 37 10.58 9.44 7.03
N ALA A 38 10.15 8.37 7.71
CA ALA A 38 10.16 8.28 9.17
C ALA A 38 9.31 9.33 9.91
N CYS A 39 8.24 9.85 9.30
CA CYS A 39 7.30 10.75 10.00
C CYS A 39 6.77 10.08 11.27
N THR A 40 6.98 10.71 12.43
CA THR A 40 6.52 10.19 13.74
C THR A 40 5.00 10.08 13.83
N TYR A 41 4.28 10.97 13.14
CA TYR A 41 2.82 11.01 13.05
C TYR A 41 2.22 10.12 11.93
N CYS A 42 3.02 9.26 11.30
CA CYS A 42 2.54 8.47 10.17
C CYS A 42 1.52 7.41 10.60
N TYR A 43 0.27 7.58 10.15
CA TYR A 43 -0.82 6.66 10.46
C TYR A 43 -0.61 5.23 9.91
N ALA A 44 0.27 5.06 8.92
CA ALA A 44 0.50 3.77 8.28
C ALA A 44 1.48 2.87 9.06
N ARG A 45 2.17 3.40 10.08
CA ARG A 45 3.14 2.66 10.92
C ARG A 45 2.60 1.35 11.49
N PRO A 46 1.41 1.31 12.13
CA PRO A 46 0.87 0.07 12.70
C PRO A 46 0.65 -1.03 11.65
N THR A 47 0.63 -0.70 10.36
CA THR A 47 0.41 -1.70 9.31
C THR A 47 1.56 -2.71 9.20
N HIS A 48 2.76 -2.39 9.69
CA HIS A 48 3.89 -3.33 9.73
C HIS A 48 3.69 -4.47 10.75
N GLU A 49 2.87 -4.25 11.78
CA GLU A 49 2.57 -5.28 12.79
C GLU A 49 1.79 -6.45 12.20
N PHE A 50 0.99 -6.21 11.14
CA PHE A 50 0.32 -7.28 10.39
C PHE A 50 1.31 -8.23 9.67
N LEU A 51 2.59 -7.86 9.60
CA LEU A 51 3.69 -8.69 9.06
C LEU A 51 4.61 -9.21 10.17
N GLY A 52 4.22 -9.06 11.44
CA GLY A 52 5.06 -9.38 12.59
C GLY A 52 6.31 -8.50 12.71
N GLN A 53 6.30 -7.30 12.12
CA GLN A 53 7.40 -6.33 12.19
C GLN A 53 7.10 -5.23 13.20
N ASP A 54 8.14 -4.51 13.62
CA ASP A 54 8.00 -3.32 14.47
C ASP A 54 7.41 -2.12 13.70
N SER A 55 6.39 -1.46 14.26
CA SER A 55 5.75 -0.28 13.66
C SER A 55 6.61 0.99 13.74
N GLY A 56 7.67 0.97 14.55
CA GLY A 56 8.68 2.02 14.62
C GLY A 56 9.77 1.85 13.57
N ARG A 57 10.84 1.18 13.97
CA ARG A 57 12.11 1.04 13.24
C ARG A 57 11.95 0.25 11.94
N ASP A 58 11.20 -0.84 11.93
CA ASP A 58 11.08 -1.67 10.73
C ASP A 58 10.22 -0.99 9.65
N PHE A 59 9.25 -0.15 10.03
CA PHE A 59 8.48 0.65 9.06
C PHE A 59 9.38 1.58 8.21
N GLU A 60 10.45 2.08 8.81
CA GLU A 60 11.37 3.07 8.20
C GLU A 60 12.52 2.41 7.43
N THR A 61 12.89 1.19 7.84
CA THR A 61 14.10 0.50 7.34
C THR A 61 13.78 -0.68 6.43
N ARG A 62 12.54 -1.20 6.44
CA ARG A 62 12.09 -2.31 5.62
C ARG A 62 10.90 -1.90 4.75
N VAL A 63 11.09 -1.96 3.44
CA VAL A 63 10.05 -1.66 2.46
C VAL A 63 9.64 -2.95 1.77
N PHE A 64 8.35 -3.29 1.86
CA PHE A 64 7.79 -4.43 1.15
C PHE A 64 7.21 -3.98 -0.19
N VAL A 65 7.63 -4.62 -1.27
CA VAL A 65 7.16 -4.37 -2.64
C VAL A 65 6.21 -5.49 -3.05
N LYS A 66 4.99 -5.14 -3.45
CA LYS A 66 4.04 -6.12 -4.00
C LYS A 66 4.44 -6.44 -5.44
N GLY A 67 5.31 -7.43 -5.64
CA GLY A 67 5.87 -7.77 -6.94
C GLY A 67 4.82 -8.12 -8.00
N ASN A 68 3.76 -8.81 -7.59
CA ASN A 68 2.64 -9.19 -8.45
C ASN A 68 1.55 -8.11 -8.59
N ALA A 69 1.80 -6.87 -8.14
CA ALA A 69 0.81 -5.80 -8.16
C ALA A 69 0.28 -5.48 -9.57
N PRO A 70 1.12 -5.38 -10.64
CA PRO A 70 0.62 -5.11 -11.99
C PRO A 70 -0.34 -6.19 -12.50
N GLU A 71 -0.04 -7.47 -12.24
CA GLU A 71 -0.86 -8.61 -12.66
C GLU A 71 -2.20 -8.63 -11.94
N VAL A 72 -2.17 -8.44 -10.61
CA VAL A 72 -3.37 -8.37 -9.78
C VAL A 72 -4.24 -7.18 -10.18
N LEU A 73 -3.66 -5.99 -10.37
CA LEU A 73 -4.39 -4.79 -10.77
C LEU A 73 -5.07 -4.97 -12.13
N ARG A 74 -4.36 -5.52 -13.13
CA ARG A 74 -4.95 -5.82 -14.44
C ARG A 74 -6.14 -6.78 -14.32
N LYS A 75 -6.05 -7.80 -13.46
CA LYS A 75 -7.15 -8.74 -13.22
C LYS A 75 -8.34 -8.04 -12.56
N GLU A 76 -8.10 -7.18 -11.58
CA GLU A 76 -9.16 -6.47 -10.86
C GLU A 76 -9.89 -5.44 -11.72
N LEU A 77 -9.17 -4.67 -12.53
CA LEU A 77 -9.73 -3.67 -13.45
C LEU A 77 -10.49 -4.29 -14.65
N LYS A 78 -10.20 -5.56 -14.99
CA LYS A 78 -10.90 -6.31 -16.06
C LYS A 78 -12.26 -6.88 -15.63
N ARG A 79 -12.61 -6.82 -14.33
CA ARG A 79 -13.90 -7.33 -13.85
C ARG A 79 -15.06 -6.55 -14.48
N LEU A 80 -16.12 -7.23 -14.90
CA LEU A 80 -17.32 -6.59 -15.47
C LEU A 80 -18.00 -5.62 -14.48
N SER A 81 -17.82 -5.85 -13.18
CA SER A 81 -18.34 -4.98 -12.12
C SER A 81 -17.52 -3.69 -11.93
N TRP A 82 -16.38 -3.54 -12.61
CA TRP A 82 -15.54 -2.36 -12.48
C TRP A 82 -16.19 -1.14 -13.15
N ARG A 83 -16.49 -0.12 -12.35
CA ARG A 83 -17.22 1.08 -12.80
C ARG A 83 -16.32 2.25 -13.22
N ARG A 84 -15.01 2.02 -13.36
CA ARG A 84 -14.01 3.06 -13.70
C ARG A 84 -14.02 4.25 -12.73
N GLU A 85 -14.26 3.96 -11.45
CA GLU A 85 -14.21 4.94 -10.37
C GLU A 85 -12.76 5.39 -10.10
N SER A 86 -12.59 6.60 -9.55
CA SER A 86 -11.28 7.14 -9.19
C SER A 86 -10.56 6.29 -8.12
N ILE A 87 -9.25 6.09 -8.33
CA ILE A 87 -8.37 5.34 -7.45
C ILE A 87 -7.27 6.27 -6.92
N ALA A 88 -7.16 6.40 -5.59
CA ALA A 88 -6.01 7.05 -4.96
C ALA A 88 -4.85 6.06 -4.79
N ILE A 89 -3.64 6.53 -5.10
CA ILE A 89 -2.41 5.72 -5.03
C ILE A 89 -1.52 6.29 -3.94
N GLY A 90 -0.88 5.41 -3.16
CA GLY A 90 0.11 5.82 -2.17
C GLY A 90 -0.49 6.50 -0.94
N THR A 91 -1.73 6.15 -0.58
CA THR A 91 -2.37 6.68 0.62
C THR A 91 -1.61 6.28 1.89
N ALA A 92 -1.04 5.08 1.92
CA ALA A 92 -0.37 4.50 3.10
C ALA A 92 1.12 4.22 2.89
N SER A 93 1.71 4.65 1.78
CA SER A 93 3.14 4.49 1.47
C SER A 93 3.61 5.71 0.68
N GLY A 94 4.73 6.31 1.09
CA GLY A 94 5.38 7.36 0.31
C GLY A 94 6.09 6.78 -0.92
N PRO A 95 6.10 7.48 -2.07
CA PRO A 95 7.01 7.19 -3.18
C PRO A 95 8.48 7.42 -2.79
#